data_AF-A0A1Q5CQQ4-F1
#
_entry.id   AF-A0A1Q5CQQ4-F1
#
_cell.length_a   1.000
_cell.length_b   1.000
_cell.length_c   1.000
_cell.angle_alpha   90.00
_cell.angle_beta   90.00
_cell.angle_gamma   90.00
#
_symmetry.space_group_name_H-M   'P 1'
#
loop_
_entity.id
_entity.type
_entity.pdbx_description
1 polymer ?
#
loop_
_entity_poly.entity_id
_entity_poly.type
_entity_poly.pdbx_seq_one_letter_code
_entity_poly.pdbx_strand_id
1 'polypeptide(L)'
;MTPSLNASGPASEPAPLRPGRKLGPIASTVGSSHRAWLGPTREHYLLSGRTLADLSASVLAKSKLSELLRGVGHYPRWEVIHRLAEELNIPTWPLHRLWKQAAMDAGKSRDWVDRSTGGTLALTTQAGPPLEHGALRSIVEDGYRRYAGVFLTDDVLDAAVEESFAILWLSFDDALASPDIRRYAWNILSATVRAKADHRDQRPVLGSAAFDTVALLHAQTSLDDQVVQLAESLETFTAISKLPLTQLDVMVLRRLCGYTTEKVSDLLGIPLALVRSSQRHADRFLADTVEPPAPTGGTTS
;
A
#
# COMPACT_ATOMS: atom_id res chain seq x y z
N MET A 1 -13.15 64.05 48.06
CA MET A 1 -12.04 63.21 47.58
C MET A 1 -12.56 61.79 47.43
N THR A 2 -13.01 61.44 46.22
CA THR A 2 -13.52 60.12 45.83
C THR A 2 -12.42 59.43 45.01
N PRO A 3 -12.01 58.20 45.33
CA PRO A 3 -10.97 57.52 44.55
C PRO A 3 -11.59 56.85 43.32
N SER A 4 -11.04 57.13 42.14
CA SER A 4 -11.38 56.47 40.88
C SER A 4 -10.93 55.01 40.89
N LEU A 5 -11.88 54.10 40.70
CA LEU A 5 -11.64 52.68 40.42
C LEU A 5 -11.12 52.54 38.98
N ASN A 6 -9.87 52.12 38.83
CA ASN A 6 -9.30 51.71 37.55
C ASN A 6 -10.04 50.47 37.05
N ALA A 7 -10.74 50.61 35.93
CA ALA A 7 -11.34 49.50 35.21
C ALA A 7 -10.26 48.62 34.58
N SER A 8 -10.20 47.36 35.00
CA SER A 8 -9.41 46.31 34.34
C SER A 8 -9.93 46.10 32.92
N GLY A 9 -9.07 46.32 31.92
CA GLY A 9 -9.36 45.97 30.52
C GLY A 9 -9.53 44.46 30.34
N PRO A 10 -10.24 44.02 29.29
CA PRO A 10 -10.52 42.60 29.07
C PRO A 10 -9.23 41.83 28.82
N ALA A 11 -9.17 40.62 29.39
CA ALA A 11 -8.10 39.65 29.17
C ALA A 11 -7.85 39.46 27.68
N SER A 12 -6.59 39.61 27.27
CA SER A 12 -6.16 39.39 25.89
C SER A 12 -6.53 37.98 25.44
N GLU A 13 -7.30 37.86 24.36
CA GLU A 13 -7.54 36.60 23.68
C GLU A 13 -6.19 35.94 23.32
N PRO A 14 -6.05 34.61 23.46
CA PRO A 14 -4.83 33.92 23.06
C PRO A 14 -4.61 34.14 21.56
N ALA A 15 -3.46 34.74 21.23
CA ALA A 15 -3.09 35.01 19.86
C ALA A 15 -3.11 33.72 19.03
N PRO A 16 -3.61 33.75 17.77
CA PRO A 16 -3.64 32.58 16.91
C PRO A 16 -2.21 32.03 16.74
N LEU A 17 -2.04 30.75 17.07
CA LEU A 17 -0.80 29.99 16.91
C LEU A 17 -0.30 30.16 15.48
N ARG A 18 0.83 30.87 15.32
CA ARG A 18 1.46 31.07 14.01
C ARG A 18 1.73 29.69 13.39
N PRO A 19 1.22 29.37 12.19
CA PRO A 19 1.47 28.08 11.57
C PRO A 19 2.98 27.88 11.40
N GLY A 20 3.52 26.83 12.02
CA GLY A 20 4.90 26.43 11.81
C GLY A 20 5.17 26.20 10.31
N ARG A 21 6.43 26.38 9.89
CA ARG A 21 6.85 26.14 8.50
C ARG A 21 6.35 24.78 8.01
N LYS A 22 5.62 24.77 6.88
CA LYS A 22 5.03 23.56 6.31
C LYS A 22 6.10 22.49 6.08
N LEU A 23 5.78 21.27 6.49
CA LEU A 23 6.64 20.10 6.35
C LEU A 23 6.77 19.72 4.85
N GLY A 24 7.99 19.67 4.33
CA GLY A 24 8.25 19.27 2.93
C GLY A 24 7.78 17.85 2.60
N PRO A 25 7.71 17.46 1.31
CA PRO A 25 7.26 16.12 0.91
C PRO A 25 8.22 15.02 1.39
N ILE A 26 7.74 13.77 1.42
CA ILE A 26 8.59 12.59 1.62
C ILE A 26 9.57 12.51 0.43
N ALA A 27 10.86 12.38 0.71
CA ALA A 27 11.90 12.36 -0.32
C ALA A 27 11.65 11.25 -1.34
N SER A 28 11.90 11.50 -2.63
CA SER A 28 11.64 10.52 -3.71
C SER A 28 12.46 9.23 -3.57
N THR A 29 13.62 9.30 -2.93
CA THR A 29 14.53 8.17 -2.65
C THR A 29 14.00 7.19 -1.59
N VAL A 30 12.93 7.53 -0.88
CA VAL A 30 12.33 6.65 0.13
C VAL A 30 11.63 5.49 -0.57
N GLY A 31 12.10 4.26 -0.32
CA GLY A 31 11.51 3.04 -0.85
C GLY A 31 10.11 2.76 -0.28
N SER A 32 9.38 1.85 -0.94
CA SER A 32 7.98 1.52 -0.63
C SER A 32 7.76 1.09 0.81
N SER A 33 8.58 0.17 1.34
CA SER A 33 8.45 -0.32 2.72
C SER A 33 8.64 0.79 3.75
N HIS A 34 9.58 1.72 3.54
CA HIS A 34 9.76 2.87 4.44
C HIS A 34 8.56 3.83 4.34
N ARG A 35 8.01 4.04 3.13
CA ARG A 35 6.78 4.82 2.97
C ARG A 35 5.57 4.19 3.67
N ALA A 36 5.52 2.86 3.77
CA ALA A 36 4.40 2.13 4.34
C ALA A 36 4.06 2.57 5.78
N TRP A 37 5.06 2.80 6.62
CA TRP A 37 4.84 3.38 7.95
C TRP A 37 4.92 4.91 7.97
N LEU A 38 5.82 5.50 7.17
CA LEU A 38 6.07 6.93 7.21
C LEU A 38 4.87 7.75 6.70
N GLY A 39 4.17 7.26 5.68
CA GLY A 39 2.97 7.90 5.12
C GLY A 39 1.88 8.07 6.19
N PRO A 40 1.34 6.98 6.76
CA PRO A 40 0.34 7.06 7.83
C PRO A 40 0.83 7.85 9.04
N THR A 41 2.09 7.67 9.47
CA THR A 41 2.65 8.45 10.60
C THR A 41 2.63 9.95 10.32
N ARG A 42 2.94 10.34 9.09
CA ARG A 42 2.91 11.74 8.66
C ARG A 42 1.47 12.26 8.60
N GLU A 43 0.51 11.46 8.15
CA GLU A 43 -0.92 11.80 8.15
C GLU A 43 -1.40 12.10 9.58
N HIS A 44 -1.12 11.19 10.52
CA HIS A 44 -1.39 11.36 11.96
C HIS A 44 -0.77 12.64 12.51
N TYR A 45 0.49 12.94 12.16
CA TYR A 45 1.11 14.21 12.53
C TYR A 45 0.34 15.42 12.00
N LEU A 46 -0.04 15.43 10.73
CA LEU A 46 -0.75 16.54 10.10
C LEU A 46 -2.15 16.74 10.71
N LEU A 47 -2.86 15.64 10.99
CA LEU A 47 -4.20 15.66 11.59
C LEU A 47 -4.18 16.05 13.08
N SER A 48 -3.10 15.74 13.80
CA SER A 48 -2.97 16.09 15.22
C SER A 48 -2.98 17.59 15.50
N GLY A 49 -2.72 18.43 14.47
CA GLY A 49 -2.56 19.88 14.61
C GLY A 49 -1.30 20.31 15.37
N ARG A 50 -0.48 19.36 15.85
CA ARG A 50 0.77 19.64 16.57
C ARG A 50 1.84 20.18 15.62
N THR A 51 2.68 21.05 16.13
CA THR A 51 3.86 21.56 15.43
C THR A 51 5.09 20.72 15.77
N LEU A 52 6.11 20.80 14.91
CA LEU A 52 7.42 20.22 15.22
C LEU A 52 8.06 20.79 16.50
N ALA A 53 7.64 21.97 16.96
CA ALA A 53 8.13 22.54 18.22
C ALA A 53 7.51 21.80 19.42
N ASP A 54 6.21 21.49 19.35
CA ASP A 54 5.49 20.79 20.40
C ASP A 54 6.08 19.40 20.65
N LEU A 55 6.44 18.69 19.58
CA LEU A 55 7.05 17.36 19.65
C LEU A 55 8.54 17.38 20.02
N SER A 56 9.19 18.55 20.00
CA SER A 56 10.64 18.61 20.12
C SER A 56 11.18 18.33 21.52
N ALA A 57 10.35 18.53 22.54
CA ALA A 57 10.72 18.31 23.93
C ALA A 57 10.74 16.82 24.31
N SER A 58 9.87 16.00 23.72
CA SER A 58 9.70 14.59 24.10
C SER A 58 10.30 13.59 23.09
N VAL A 59 10.34 13.94 21.80
CA VAL A 59 10.77 13.02 20.74
C VAL A 59 12.21 13.29 20.30
N LEU A 60 12.43 14.37 19.55
CA LEU A 60 13.72 14.75 18.94
C LEU A 60 13.77 16.25 18.64
N ALA A 61 14.97 16.81 18.45
CA ALA A 61 15.13 18.18 17.99
C ALA A 61 14.36 18.45 16.68
N LYS A 62 13.80 19.66 16.54
CA LYS A 62 12.94 20.08 15.42
C LYS A 62 13.50 19.76 14.03
N SER A 63 14.80 19.97 13.81
CA SER A 63 15.46 19.65 12.52
C SER A 63 15.44 18.15 12.23
N LYS A 64 15.71 17.32 13.25
CA LYS A 64 15.70 15.85 13.15
C LYS A 64 14.31 15.27 12.99
N LEU A 65 13.29 15.85 13.63
CA LEU A 65 11.90 15.49 13.36
C LEU A 65 11.50 15.78 11.90
N SER A 66 11.90 16.94 11.37
CA SER A 66 11.65 17.29 9.97
C SER A 66 12.39 16.37 8.99
N GLU A 67 13.61 15.93 9.30
CA GLU A 67 14.33 14.91 8.52
C GLU A 67 13.59 13.57 8.55
N LEU A 68 13.22 13.10 9.74
CA LEU A 68 12.50 11.84 9.97
C LEU A 68 11.16 11.81 9.21
N LEU A 69 10.33 12.85 9.35
CA LEU A 69 9.01 12.92 8.69
C LEU A 69 9.07 13.17 7.17
N ARG A 70 10.28 13.35 6.63
CA ARG A 70 10.56 13.36 5.18
C ARG A 70 11.28 12.10 4.71
N GLY A 71 11.61 11.18 5.61
CA GLY A 71 12.39 9.98 5.33
C GLY A 71 13.83 10.28 4.88
N VAL A 72 14.40 11.41 5.33
CA VAL A 72 15.77 11.82 4.99
C VAL A 72 16.72 11.42 6.12
N GLY A 73 17.91 10.93 5.76
CA GLY A 73 18.97 10.57 6.69
C GLY A 73 19.02 9.09 7.01
N HIS A 74 19.55 8.74 8.19
CA HIS A 74 19.66 7.35 8.63
C HIS A 74 18.30 6.78 9.03
N TYR A 75 18.14 5.46 8.81
CA TYR A 75 16.95 4.75 9.22
C TYR A 75 16.75 4.86 10.75
N PRO A 76 15.55 5.28 11.22
CA PRO A 76 15.33 5.63 12.61
C PRO A 76 15.32 4.39 13.51
N ARG A 77 15.81 4.57 14.74
CA ARG A 77 15.71 3.61 15.83
C ARG A 77 14.26 3.52 16.32
N TRP A 78 13.81 2.33 16.73
CA TRP A 78 12.44 2.10 17.18
C TRP A 78 12.06 2.96 18.39
N GLU A 79 12.98 3.22 19.31
CA GLU A 79 12.76 4.05 20.50
C GLU A 79 12.39 5.50 20.15
N VAL A 80 12.80 5.99 18.98
CA VAL A 80 12.37 7.30 18.45
C VAL A 80 10.96 7.20 17.89
N ILE A 81 10.68 6.14 17.11
CA ILE A 81 9.38 5.92 16.47
C ILE A 81 8.30 5.64 17.50
N HIS A 82 8.60 4.89 18.56
CA HIS A 82 7.70 4.60 19.66
C HIS A 82 7.28 5.88 20.39
N ARG A 83 8.24 6.74 20.76
CA ARG A 83 7.93 8.03 21.41
C ARG A 83 7.09 8.94 20.52
N LEU A 84 7.37 8.95 19.21
CA LEU A 84 6.54 9.67 18.25
C LEU A 84 5.12 9.09 18.18
N ALA A 85 4.99 7.76 18.21
CA ALA A 85 3.71 7.08 18.21
C ALA A 85 2.88 7.41 19.46
N GLU A 86 3.52 7.44 20.64
CA GLU A 86 2.86 7.84 21.89
C GLU A 86 2.34 9.28 21.82
N GLU A 87 3.14 10.22 21.34
CA GLU A 87 2.75 11.63 21.21
C GLU A 87 1.63 11.88 20.19
N LEU A 88 1.56 11.04 19.15
CA LEU A 88 0.58 11.13 18.07
C LEU A 88 -0.58 10.15 18.22
N ASN A 89 -0.61 9.37 19.32
CA ASN A 89 -1.61 8.33 19.57
C ASN A 89 -1.74 7.31 18.42
N ILE A 90 -0.61 6.92 17.82
CA ILE A 90 -0.56 5.96 16.71
C ILE A 90 -0.52 4.52 17.27
N PRO A 91 -1.31 3.59 16.72
CA PRO A 91 -1.25 2.18 17.13
C PRO A 91 0.16 1.58 16.99
N THR A 92 0.75 1.20 18.12
CA THR A 92 2.16 0.79 18.20
C THR A 92 2.48 -0.47 17.40
N TRP A 93 1.61 -1.48 17.42
CA TRP A 93 1.88 -2.78 16.81
C TRP A 93 1.95 -2.79 15.28
N PRO A 94 0.95 -2.27 14.55
CA PRO A 94 1.06 -2.18 13.10
C PRO A 94 2.22 -1.26 12.69
N LEU A 95 2.49 -0.19 13.44
CA LEU A 95 3.64 0.68 13.21
C LEU A 95 4.97 -0.06 13.38
N HIS A 96 5.13 -0.81 14.47
CA HIS A 96 6.33 -1.60 14.74
C HIS A 96 6.59 -2.62 13.63
N ARG A 97 5.55 -3.30 13.19
CA ARG A 97 5.67 -4.30 12.11
C ARG A 97 6.20 -3.68 10.82
N LEU A 98 5.61 -2.58 10.40
CA LEU A 98 6.02 -1.88 9.18
C LEU A 98 7.41 -1.26 9.31
N TRP A 99 7.72 -0.68 10.48
CA TRP A 99 9.06 -0.18 10.80
C TRP A 99 10.11 -1.30 10.74
N LYS A 100 9.80 -2.48 11.28
CA LYS A 100 10.68 -3.64 11.25
C LYS A 100 10.94 -4.12 9.82
N GLN A 101 9.89 -4.27 9.02
CA GLN A 101 10.03 -4.67 7.62
C GLN A 101 10.92 -3.69 6.85
N ALA A 102 10.64 -2.40 6.97
CA ALA A 102 11.42 -1.36 6.31
C ALA A 102 12.86 -1.26 6.81
N ALA A 103 13.14 -1.65 8.06
CA ALA A 103 14.50 -1.76 8.57
C ALA A 103 15.27 -2.88 7.86
N MET A 104 14.64 -4.05 7.69
CA MET A 104 15.23 -5.19 7.00
C MET A 104 15.51 -4.85 5.53
N ASP A 105 14.54 -4.22 4.84
CA ASP A 105 14.68 -3.80 3.44
C ASP A 105 15.75 -2.70 3.27
N ALA A 106 16.02 -1.91 4.33
CA ALA A 106 17.13 -0.96 4.38
C ALA A 106 18.49 -1.60 4.75
N GLY A 107 18.57 -2.93 4.75
CA GLY A 107 19.79 -3.71 5.03
C GLY A 107 20.19 -3.77 6.49
N LYS A 108 19.26 -3.55 7.44
CA LYS A 108 19.55 -3.73 8.88
C LYS A 108 19.49 -5.21 9.24
N SER A 109 20.44 -5.65 10.06
CA SER A 109 20.45 -7.01 10.57
C SER A 109 19.35 -7.22 11.62
N ARG A 110 18.95 -8.48 11.80
CA ARG A 110 18.00 -8.86 12.85
C ARG A 110 18.47 -8.44 14.24
N ASP A 111 19.74 -8.63 14.57
CA ASP A 111 20.34 -8.18 15.83
C ASP A 111 20.28 -6.65 16.02
N TRP A 112 20.33 -5.89 14.93
CA TRP A 112 20.17 -4.43 15.00
C TRP A 112 18.72 -4.05 15.35
N VAL A 113 17.75 -4.76 14.76
CA VAL A 113 16.31 -4.58 15.02
C VAL A 113 15.99 -4.97 16.47
N ASP A 114 16.46 -6.13 16.91
CA ASP A 114 16.20 -6.66 18.25
C ASP A 114 16.80 -5.72 19.32
N ARG A 115 18.01 -5.20 19.09
CA ARG A 115 18.61 -4.18 19.99
C ARG A 115 17.87 -2.85 20.01
N SER A 116 17.26 -2.45 18.90
CA SER A 116 16.46 -1.21 18.87
C SER A 116 15.10 -1.39 19.55
N THR A 117 14.64 -2.63 19.70
CA THR A 117 13.31 -2.93 20.23
C THR A 117 13.35 -3.37 21.70
N GLY A 118 14.54 -3.71 22.21
CA GLY A 118 14.77 -4.12 23.59
C GLY A 118 14.23 -3.11 24.61
N GLY A 119 13.36 -3.59 25.51
CA GLY A 119 12.76 -2.81 26.60
C GLY A 119 11.46 -2.06 26.26
N THR A 120 11.25 -1.67 25.00
CA THR A 120 10.14 -0.79 24.60
C THR A 120 8.83 -1.54 24.34
N LEU A 121 8.88 -2.71 23.67
CA LEU A 121 7.65 -3.47 23.34
C LEU A 121 7.01 -4.15 24.56
N ALA A 122 7.80 -4.54 25.56
CA ALA A 122 7.34 -5.25 26.74
C ALA A 122 6.42 -4.41 27.65
N LEU A 123 6.46 -3.07 27.52
CA LEU A 123 5.68 -2.14 28.35
C LEU A 123 4.32 -1.77 27.75
N THR A 124 4.01 -2.20 26.52
CA THR A 124 2.76 -1.81 25.83
C THR A 124 1.63 -2.78 26.14
N THR A 125 0.65 -2.36 26.95
CA THR A 125 -0.61 -3.11 27.13
C THR A 125 -1.45 -2.98 25.86
N GLN A 126 -1.64 -4.08 25.14
CA GLN A 126 -2.19 -4.11 23.78
C GLN A 126 -3.71 -3.90 23.71
N ALA A 127 -4.14 -3.00 22.81
CA ALA A 127 -5.39 -3.19 22.09
C ALA A 127 -5.07 -3.97 20.79
N GLY A 128 -5.78 -5.07 20.55
CA GLY A 128 -5.72 -5.78 19.26
C GLY A 128 -6.21 -4.90 18.10
N PRO A 129 -6.15 -5.39 16.86
CA PRO A 129 -6.77 -4.66 15.75
C PRO A 129 -8.25 -4.40 16.04
N PRO A 130 -8.82 -3.28 15.53
CA PRO A 130 -10.26 -3.04 15.58
C PRO A 130 -11.03 -4.26 15.10
N LEU A 131 -12.19 -4.55 15.68
CA LEU A 131 -12.96 -5.75 15.37
C LEU A 131 -13.36 -5.78 13.88
N GLU A 132 -13.72 -4.62 13.33
CA GLU A 132 -14.06 -4.42 11.92
C GLU A 132 -12.87 -4.67 11.00
N HIS A 133 -11.65 -4.37 11.45
CA HIS A 133 -10.42 -4.71 10.71
C HIS A 133 -10.24 -6.23 10.62
N GLY A 134 -10.39 -6.93 11.74
CA GLY A 134 -10.32 -8.40 11.79
C GLY A 134 -11.41 -9.06 10.95
N ALA A 135 -12.64 -8.56 11.03
CA ALA A 135 -13.77 -9.04 10.23
C ALA A 135 -13.51 -8.85 8.74
N LEU A 136 -13.09 -7.66 8.29
CA LEU A 136 -12.75 -7.42 6.90
C LEU A 136 -11.64 -8.37 6.43
N ARG A 137 -10.56 -8.50 7.20
CA ARG A 137 -9.44 -9.40 6.89
C ARG A 137 -9.92 -10.82 6.64
N SER A 138 -10.75 -11.36 7.53
CA SER A 138 -11.28 -12.74 7.38
C SER A 138 -12.06 -12.98 6.08
N ILE A 139 -12.66 -11.93 5.50
CA ILE A 139 -13.48 -12.02 4.28
C ILE A 139 -12.63 -11.92 3.01
N VAL A 140 -11.56 -11.11 3.04
CA VAL A 140 -10.82 -10.70 1.83
C VAL A 140 -9.44 -11.32 1.70
N GLU A 141 -8.85 -11.85 2.78
CA GLU A 141 -7.46 -12.31 2.81
C GLU A 141 -7.14 -13.34 1.71
N ASP A 142 -7.98 -14.35 1.53
CA ASP A 142 -7.78 -15.35 0.46
C ASP A 142 -7.81 -14.72 -0.93
N GLY A 143 -8.72 -13.76 -1.14
CA GLY A 143 -8.81 -12.98 -2.38
C GLY A 143 -7.54 -12.18 -2.63
N TYR A 144 -7.01 -11.58 -1.58
CA TYR A 144 -5.80 -10.75 -1.62
C TYR A 144 -4.56 -11.60 -1.91
N ARG A 145 -4.44 -12.77 -1.28
CA ARG A 145 -3.36 -13.73 -1.52
C ARG A 145 -3.36 -14.23 -2.96
N ARG A 146 -4.52 -14.61 -3.52
CA ARG A 146 -4.60 -15.04 -4.93
C ARG A 146 -4.21 -13.93 -5.89
N TYR A 147 -4.67 -12.70 -5.66
CA TYR A 147 -4.25 -11.56 -6.48
C TYR A 147 -2.75 -11.31 -6.37
N ALA A 148 -2.20 -11.30 -5.16
CA ALA A 148 -0.79 -11.05 -4.92
C ALA A 148 0.11 -12.13 -5.55
N GLY A 149 -0.29 -13.40 -5.50
CA GLY A 149 0.46 -14.53 -6.08
C GLY A 149 0.58 -14.50 -7.60
N VAL A 150 -0.23 -13.69 -8.29
CA VAL A 150 -0.03 -13.44 -9.72
C VAL A 150 1.25 -12.62 -9.99
N PHE A 151 1.70 -11.84 -9.02
CA PHE A 151 2.83 -10.91 -9.17
C PHE A 151 4.06 -11.27 -8.34
N LEU A 152 3.87 -12.02 -7.25
CA LEU A 152 4.87 -12.21 -6.20
C LEU A 152 5.11 -13.69 -5.93
N THR A 153 6.34 -14.02 -5.54
CA THR A 153 6.68 -15.32 -4.94
C THR A 153 6.11 -15.45 -3.53
N ASP A 154 5.93 -16.68 -3.05
CA ASP A 154 5.25 -16.97 -1.76
C ASP A 154 5.83 -16.17 -0.57
N ASP A 155 7.16 -16.05 -0.49
CA ASP A 155 7.84 -15.32 0.59
C ASP A 155 7.54 -13.81 0.57
N VAL A 156 7.48 -13.21 -0.61
CA VAL A 156 7.17 -11.79 -0.79
C VAL A 156 5.66 -11.53 -0.71
N LEU A 157 4.85 -12.49 -1.17
CA LEU A 157 3.39 -12.46 -1.14
C LEU A 157 2.88 -12.33 0.29
N ASP A 158 3.32 -13.23 1.18
CA ASP A 158 2.91 -13.23 2.59
C ASP A 158 3.25 -11.90 3.25
N ALA A 159 4.47 -11.42 3.03
CA ALA A 159 4.93 -10.14 3.56
C ALA A 159 4.09 -8.97 3.01
N ALA A 160 3.75 -8.97 1.72
CA ALA A 160 2.96 -7.93 1.09
C ALA A 160 1.53 -7.85 1.66
N VAL A 161 0.83 -8.99 1.77
CA VAL A 161 -0.53 -9.04 2.31
C VAL A 161 -0.56 -8.57 3.75
N GLU A 162 0.39 -9.03 4.56
CA GLU A 162 0.52 -8.63 5.96
C GLU A 162 0.88 -7.15 6.14
N GLU A 163 1.74 -6.61 5.26
CA GLU A 163 2.07 -5.19 5.19
C GLU A 163 0.82 -4.37 4.88
N SER A 164 0.01 -4.79 3.89
CA SER A 164 -1.24 -4.10 3.54
C SER A 164 -2.23 -4.04 4.70
N PHE A 165 -2.40 -5.14 5.45
CA PHE A 165 -3.27 -5.11 6.63
C PHE A 165 -2.71 -4.26 7.78
N ALA A 166 -1.39 -4.17 7.92
CA ALA A 166 -0.78 -3.28 8.90
C ALA A 166 -0.93 -1.81 8.51
N ILE A 167 -0.77 -1.45 7.23
CA ILE A 167 -1.06 -0.10 6.71
C ILE A 167 -2.54 0.24 6.97
N LEU A 168 -3.46 -0.67 6.63
CA LEU A 168 -4.89 -0.47 6.84
C LEU A 168 -5.24 -0.25 8.32
N TRP A 169 -4.57 -0.95 9.24
CA TRP A 169 -4.76 -0.71 10.67
C TRP A 169 -4.27 0.69 11.07
N LEU A 170 -3.12 1.15 10.56
CA LEU A 170 -2.64 2.50 10.85
C LEU A 170 -3.55 3.61 10.33
N SER A 171 -4.21 3.39 9.20
CA SER A 171 -5.10 4.37 8.58
C SER A 171 -6.58 3.96 8.69
N PHE A 172 -6.95 3.23 9.74
CA PHE A 172 -8.29 2.65 9.84
C PHE A 172 -9.39 3.72 9.96
N ASP A 173 -9.11 4.83 10.64
CA ASP A 173 -10.04 5.96 10.74
C ASP A 173 -10.33 6.57 9.36
N ASP A 174 -9.31 6.70 8.51
CA ASP A 174 -9.47 7.15 7.12
C ASP A 174 -10.27 6.13 6.30
N ALA A 175 -10.04 4.84 6.54
CA ALA A 175 -10.76 3.76 5.87
C ALA A 175 -12.24 3.79 6.22
N LEU A 176 -12.58 4.05 7.49
CA LEU A 176 -13.96 4.22 7.97
C LEU A 176 -14.62 5.51 7.45
N ALA A 177 -13.85 6.58 7.29
CA ALA A 177 -14.32 7.83 6.69
C ALA A 177 -14.47 7.74 5.16
N SER A 178 -13.90 6.72 4.52
CA SER A 178 -13.95 6.55 3.07
C SER A 178 -15.34 6.11 2.58
N PRO A 179 -15.73 6.42 1.34
CA PRO A 179 -17.02 6.00 0.80
C PRO A 179 -17.22 4.48 0.71
N ASP A 180 -16.13 3.71 0.59
CA ASP A 180 -16.15 2.24 0.62
C ASP A 180 -14.83 1.71 1.18
N ILE A 181 -14.91 1.09 2.36
CA ILE A 181 -13.76 0.52 3.09
C ILE A 181 -13.06 -0.60 2.31
N ARG A 182 -13.79 -1.40 1.52
CA ARG A 182 -13.19 -2.48 0.72
C ARG A 182 -12.38 -1.91 -0.42
N ARG A 183 -12.86 -0.84 -1.05
CA ARG A 183 -12.11 -0.12 -2.08
C ARG A 183 -10.85 0.53 -1.50
N TYR A 184 -10.96 1.12 -0.32
CA TYR A 184 -9.80 1.69 0.38
C TYR A 184 -8.75 0.62 0.69
N ALA A 185 -9.17 -0.50 1.29
CA ALA A 185 -8.30 -1.64 1.59
C ALA A 185 -7.68 -2.26 0.31
N TRP A 186 -8.47 -2.39 -0.76
CA TRP A 186 -7.99 -2.88 -2.04
C TRP A 186 -6.89 -1.99 -2.62
N ASN A 187 -7.08 -0.67 -2.57
CA ASN A 187 -6.06 0.27 -3.09
C ASN A 187 -4.75 0.15 -2.32
N ILE A 188 -4.78 -0.09 -1.01
CA ILE A 188 -3.59 -0.37 -0.20
C ILE A 188 -2.93 -1.65 -0.72
N LEU A 189 -3.66 -2.77 -0.78
CA LEU A 189 -3.12 -4.05 -1.25
C LEU A 189 -2.50 -3.92 -2.64
N SER A 190 -3.30 -3.45 -3.58
CA SER A 190 -2.97 -3.31 -4.99
C SER A 190 -1.70 -2.45 -5.16
N ALA A 191 -1.56 -1.37 -4.38
CA ALA A 191 -0.35 -0.55 -4.35
C ALA A 191 0.86 -1.26 -3.73
N THR A 192 0.69 -1.95 -2.60
CA THR A 192 1.76 -2.72 -1.93
C THR A 192 2.29 -3.83 -2.83
N VAL A 193 1.40 -4.63 -3.41
CA VAL A 193 1.75 -5.74 -4.32
C VAL A 193 2.54 -5.21 -5.50
N ARG A 194 2.02 -4.19 -6.20
CA ARG A 194 2.75 -3.58 -7.31
C ARG A 194 4.10 -3.04 -6.89
N ALA A 195 4.21 -2.37 -5.75
CA ALA A 195 5.48 -1.79 -5.33
C ALA A 195 6.57 -2.84 -5.04
N LYS A 196 6.19 -4.11 -4.83
CA LYS A 196 7.08 -5.25 -4.62
C LYS A 196 7.22 -6.16 -5.84
N ALA A 197 6.34 -6.01 -6.83
CA ALA A 197 6.40 -6.80 -8.05
C ALA A 197 7.65 -6.46 -8.85
N ASP A 198 8.17 -7.45 -9.58
CA ASP A 198 9.17 -7.20 -10.60
C ASP A 198 8.59 -6.35 -11.72
N HIS A 199 9.39 -5.43 -12.25
CA HIS A 199 8.97 -4.58 -13.35
C HIS A 199 9.87 -4.71 -14.57
N ARG A 200 9.24 -4.75 -15.73
CA ARG A 200 9.88 -4.59 -17.03
C ARG A 200 9.20 -3.44 -17.76
N ASP A 201 9.99 -2.48 -18.24
CA ASP A 201 9.49 -1.27 -18.91
C ASP A 201 8.43 -0.51 -18.09
N GLN A 202 8.67 -0.41 -16.77
CA GLN A 202 7.76 0.20 -15.78
C GLN A 202 6.40 -0.50 -15.62
N ARG A 203 6.26 -1.74 -16.10
CA ARG A 203 5.05 -2.56 -15.96
C ARG A 203 5.31 -3.79 -15.11
N PRO A 204 4.34 -4.23 -14.29
CA PRO A 204 4.51 -5.42 -13.49
C PRO A 204 4.65 -6.66 -14.38
N VAL A 205 5.60 -7.53 -14.02
CA VAL A 205 5.81 -8.82 -14.69
C VAL A 205 4.78 -9.82 -14.16
N LEU A 206 4.08 -10.48 -15.08
CA LEU A 206 3.08 -11.53 -14.79
C LEU A 206 3.59 -12.92 -15.22
N GLY A 207 4.89 -13.03 -15.48
CA GLY A 207 5.50 -14.19 -16.15
C GLY A 207 5.30 -15.50 -15.41
N SER A 208 5.44 -15.51 -14.07
CA SER A 208 5.23 -16.71 -13.25
C SER A 208 3.82 -17.28 -13.41
N ALA A 209 2.80 -16.43 -13.39
CA ALA A 209 1.41 -16.85 -13.59
C ALA A 209 1.18 -17.50 -14.97
N ALA A 210 1.95 -17.13 -16.01
CA ALA A 210 1.84 -17.74 -17.34
C ALA A 210 2.28 -19.20 -17.27
N PHE A 211 3.39 -19.49 -16.58
CA PHE A 211 3.86 -20.86 -16.37
C PHE A 211 2.84 -21.70 -15.60
N ASP A 212 2.21 -21.15 -14.56
CA ASP A 212 1.18 -21.87 -13.78
C ASP A 212 -0.07 -22.19 -14.63
N THR A 213 -0.52 -21.22 -15.43
CA THR A 213 -1.68 -21.40 -16.34
C THR A 213 -1.41 -22.53 -17.32
N VAL A 214 -0.21 -22.54 -17.88
CA VAL A 214 0.26 -23.49 -18.87
C VAL A 214 0.42 -24.87 -18.21
N ALA A 215 1.01 -24.97 -17.02
CA ALA A 215 1.05 -26.20 -16.22
C ALA A 215 -0.34 -26.80 -15.89
N LEU A 216 -1.37 -25.97 -15.65
CA LEU A 216 -2.75 -26.44 -15.45
C LEU A 216 -3.37 -27.03 -16.73
N LEU A 217 -3.03 -26.48 -17.89
CA LEU A 217 -3.48 -26.96 -19.21
C LEU A 217 -2.73 -28.23 -19.67
N HIS A 218 -1.52 -28.44 -19.15
CA HIS A 218 -0.58 -29.48 -19.56
C HIS A 218 -0.88 -30.91 -19.15
N ALA A 219 -1.97 -31.18 -18.43
CA ALA A 219 -2.24 -32.54 -17.96
C ALA A 219 -2.20 -33.61 -19.07
N GLN A 220 -2.33 -33.24 -20.37
CA GLN A 220 -2.46 -34.17 -21.49
C GLN A 220 -1.79 -33.75 -22.85
N THR A 221 -0.88 -32.78 -22.91
CA THR A 221 -0.48 -32.12 -24.20
C THR A 221 1.00 -32.32 -24.63
N SER A 222 1.31 -32.27 -25.94
CA SER A 222 2.67 -32.45 -26.53
C SER A 222 3.61 -31.26 -26.32
N LEU A 223 4.94 -31.46 -26.29
CA LEU A 223 5.90 -30.39 -25.96
C LEU A 223 5.86 -29.17 -26.89
N ASP A 224 5.62 -29.36 -28.19
CA ASP A 224 5.53 -28.24 -29.14
C ASP A 224 4.28 -27.37 -28.88
N ASP A 225 3.14 -28.02 -28.62
CA ASP A 225 1.90 -27.32 -28.24
C ASP A 225 2.06 -26.55 -26.92
N GLN A 226 2.83 -27.10 -25.97
CA GLN A 226 3.14 -26.43 -24.69
C GLN A 226 3.93 -25.14 -24.92
N VAL A 227 4.91 -25.15 -25.83
CA VAL A 227 5.71 -23.97 -26.16
C VAL A 227 4.86 -22.89 -26.83
N VAL A 228 3.99 -23.28 -27.76
CA VAL A 228 3.05 -22.33 -28.42
C VAL A 228 2.10 -21.71 -27.40
N GLN A 229 1.46 -22.53 -26.55
CA GLN A 229 0.54 -22.06 -25.51
C GLN A 229 1.23 -21.14 -24.49
N LEU A 230 2.49 -21.43 -24.17
CA LEU A 230 3.29 -20.58 -23.30
C LEU A 230 3.58 -19.21 -23.93
N ALA A 231 3.95 -19.19 -25.21
CA ALA A 231 4.19 -17.95 -25.94
C ALA A 231 2.93 -17.07 -25.99
N GLU A 232 1.77 -17.67 -26.32
CA GLU A 232 0.47 -16.98 -26.36
C GLU A 232 0.07 -16.43 -24.97
N SER A 233 0.31 -17.21 -23.92
CA SER A 233 0.02 -16.80 -22.53
C SER A 233 0.91 -15.64 -22.10
N LEU A 234 2.20 -15.68 -22.42
CA LEU A 234 3.14 -14.58 -22.13
C LEU A 234 2.79 -13.31 -22.90
N GLU A 235 2.39 -13.41 -24.16
CA GLU A 235 1.95 -12.27 -24.96
C GLU A 235 0.68 -11.63 -24.38
N THR A 236 -0.31 -12.48 -24.06
CA THR A 236 -1.56 -12.04 -23.42
C THR A 236 -1.29 -11.32 -22.10
N PHE A 237 -0.40 -11.87 -21.26
CA PHE A 237 -0.11 -11.29 -19.95
C PHE A 237 0.72 -10.01 -20.06
N THR A 238 1.61 -9.94 -21.05
CA THR A 238 2.32 -8.70 -21.40
C THR A 238 1.36 -7.61 -21.89
N ALA A 239 0.30 -7.98 -22.62
CA ALA A 239 -0.74 -7.03 -23.01
C ALA A 239 -1.59 -6.60 -21.80
N ILE A 240 -1.96 -7.52 -20.90
CA ILE A 240 -2.69 -7.22 -19.66
C ILE A 240 -1.91 -6.24 -18.78
N SER A 241 -0.59 -6.39 -18.62
CA SER A 241 0.21 -5.49 -17.77
C SER A 241 0.25 -4.03 -18.24
N LYS A 242 -0.13 -3.78 -19.51
CA LYS A 242 -0.21 -2.42 -20.10
C LYS A 242 -1.51 -1.70 -19.77
N LEU A 243 -2.53 -2.41 -19.27
CA LEU A 243 -3.84 -1.84 -18.98
C LEU A 243 -3.80 -0.72 -17.92
N PRO A 244 -4.75 0.23 -17.95
CA PRO A 244 -5.05 1.10 -16.82
C PRO A 244 -5.33 0.31 -15.54
N LEU A 245 -5.01 0.89 -14.38
CA LEU A 245 -4.95 0.16 -13.12
C LEU A 245 -6.23 -0.61 -12.75
N THR A 246 -7.39 0.03 -12.82
CA THR A 246 -8.66 -0.64 -12.53
C THR A 246 -8.94 -1.78 -13.51
N GLN A 247 -8.55 -1.62 -14.78
CA GLN A 247 -8.74 -2.66 -15.80
C GLN A 247 -7.77 -3.82 -15.56
N LEU A 248 -6.50 -3.54 -15.22
CA LEU A 248 -5.53 -4.54 -14.81
C LEU A 248 -6.06 -5.38 -13.65
N ASP A 249 -6.51 -4.73 -12.57
CA ASP A 249 -7.01 -5.42 -11.37
C ASP A 249 -8.22 -6.31 -11.69
N VAL A 250 -9.19 -5.78 -12.45
CA VAL A 250 -10.35 -6.57 -12.91
C VAL A 250 -9.90 -7.76 -13.75
N MET A 251 -8.99 -7.57 -14.71
CA MET A 251 -8.56 -8.63 -15.61
C MET A 251 -7.75 -9.71 -14.91
N VAL A 252 -6.87 -9.34 -13.99
CA VAL A 252 -6.13 -10.29 -13.15
C VAL A 252 -7.09 -11.15 -12.33
N LEU A 253 -8.03 -10.52 -11.62
CA LEU A 253 -8.98 -11.28 -10.80
C LEU A 253 -9.93 -12.15 -11.65
N ARG A 254 -10.37 -11.67 -12.81
CA ARG A 254 -11.30 -12.38 -13.68
C ARG A 254 -10.65 -13.52 -14.45
N ARG A 255 -9.49 -13.28 -15.05
CA ARG A 255 -8.86 -14.24 -15.98
C ARG A 255 -7.80 -15.10 -15.31
N LEU A 256 -6.98 -14.53 -14.43
CA LEU A 256 -5.87 -15.25 -13.80
C LEU A 256 -6.29 -15.89 -12.47
N CYS A 257 -7.14 -15.23 -11.68
CA CYS A 257 -7.65 -15.81 -10.43
C CYS A 257 -8.99 -16.57 -10.59
N GLY A 258 -9.64 -16.48 -11.76
CA GLY A 258 -10.90 -17.19 -12.06
C GLY A 258 -12.13 -16.72 -11.27
N TYR A 259 -12.15 -15.49 -10.75
CA TYR A 259 -13.28 -14.99 -9.97
C TYR A 259 -14.48 -14.55 -10.83
N THR A 260 -15.68 -14.63 -10.27
CA THR A 260 -16.91 -14.11 -10.89
C THR A 260 -16.96 -12.59 -10.83
N THR A 261 -17.85 -11.96 -11.60
CA THR A 261 -18.00 -10.50 -11.63
C THR A 261 -18.41 -9.95 -10.28
N GLU A 262 -19.25 -10.71 -9.57
CA GLU A 262 -19.80 -10.39 -8.26
C GLU A 262 -18.69 -10.45 -7.22
N LYS A 263 -17.89 -11.54 -7.21
CA LYS A 263 -16.76 -11.65 -6.30
C LYS A 263 -15.70 -10.57 -6.54
N VAL A 264 -15.45 -10.18 -7.80
CA VAL A 264 -14.58 -9.06 -8.14
C VAL A 264 -15.15 -7.73 -7.65
N SER A 265 -16.45 -7.50 -7.85
CA SER A 265 -17.15 -6.31 -7.34
C SER A 265 -16.98 -6.17 -5.82
N ASP A 266 -17.21 -7.27 -5.10
CA ASP A 266 -17.08 -7.33 -3.65
C ASP A 266 -15.64 -7.09 -3.19
N LEU A 267 -14.67 -7.75 -3.81
CA LEU A 267 -13.26 -7.66 -3.41
C LEU A 267 -12.67 -6.27 -3.66
N LEU A 268 -13.02 -5.66 -4.80
CA LEU A 268 -12.53 -4.34 -5.21
C LEU A 268 -13.29 -3.18 -4.53
N GLY A 269 -14.47 -3.43 -3.95
CA GLY A 269 -15.36 -2.38 -3.46
C GLY A 269 -15.82 -1.43 -4.57
N ILE A 270 -16.05 -1.95 -5.78
CA ILE A 270 -16.55 -1.15 -6.91
C ILE A 270 -17.88 -1.71 -7.44
N PRO A 271 -18.74 -0.90 -8.07
CA PRO A 271 -20.01 -1.39 -8.62
C PRO A 271 -19.83 -2.45 -9.72
N LEU A 272 -20.74 -3.42 -9.78
CA LEU A 272 -20.75 -4.48 -10.81
C LEU A 272 -20.75 -3.93 -12.24
N ALA A 273 -21.44 -2.81 -12.46
CA ALA A 273 -21.45 -2.13 -13.75
C ALA A 273 -20.06 -1.66 -14.18
N LEU A 274 -19.23 -1.19 -13.22
CA LEU A 274 -17.85 -0.77 -13.48
C LEU A 274 -16.96 -1.99 -13.75
N VAL A 275 -17.14 -3.10 -13.03
CA VAL A 275 -16.42 -4.35 -13.34
C VAL A 275 -16.68 -4.76 -14.80
N ARG A 276 -17.96 -4.79 -15.20
CA ARG A 276 -18.37 -5.17 -16.56
C ARG A 276 -17.85 -4.20 -17.63
N SER A 277 -17.88 -2.89 -17.38
CA SER A 277 -17.35 -1.92 -18.34
C SER A 277 -15.82 -2.00 -18.44
N SER A 278 -15.11 -2.09 -17.32
CA SER A 278 -13.66 -2.28 -17.28
C SER A 278 -13.23 -3.53 -18.04
N GLN A 279 -13.94 -4.66 -17.86
CA GLN A 279 -13.68 -5.88 -18.59
C GLN A 279 -13.87 -5.68 -20.10
N ARG A 280 -15.00 -5.12 -20.55
CA ARG A 280 -15.24 -4.87 -21.98
C ARG A 280 -14.17 -3.97 -22.62
N HIS A 281 -13.72 -2.95 -21.90
CA HIS A 281 -12.67 -2.06 -22.39
C HIS A 281 -11.31 -2.76 -22.48
N ALA A 282 -10.97 -3.58 -21.49
CA ALA A 282 -9.76 -4.38 -21.51
C ALA A 282 -9.79 -5.43 -22.63
N ASP A 283 -10.91 -6.14 -22.82
CA ASP A 283 -11.06 -7.14 -23.88
C ASP A 283 -10.86 -6.52 -25.27
N ARG A 284 -11.39 -5.31 -25.51
CA ARG A 284 -11.16 -4.57 -26.74
C ARG A 284 -9.68 -4.21 -26.92
N PHE A 285 -9.04 -3.68 -25.88
CA PHE A 285 -7.62 -3.35 -25.93
C PHE A 285 -6.76 -4.57 -26.23
N LEU A 286 -7.08 -5.73 -25.64
CA LEU A 286 -6.35 -6.97 -25.89
C LEU A 286 -6.55 -7.46 -27.32
N ALA A 287 -7.77 -7.40 -27.86
CA ALA A 287 -8.04 -7.73 -29.26
C ALA A 287 -7.19 -6.85 -30.20
N ASP A 288 -7.19 -5.54 -29.98
CA ASP A 288 -6.43 -4.59 -30.80
C ASP A 288 -4.89 -4.77 -30.68
N THR A 289 -4.40 -5.37 -29.59
CA THR A 289 -2.96 -5.48 -29.29
C THR A 289 -2.36 -6.85 -29.62
N VAL A 290 -3.14 -7.93 -29.45
CA VAL A 290 -2.68 -9.32 -29.61
C VAL A 290 -3.04 -9.88 -30.99
N GLU A 291 -4.00 -9.30 -31.71
CA GLU A 291 -4.31 -9.73 -33.07
C GLU A 291 -3.23 -9.21 -34.06
N PRO A 292 -2.53 -10.08 -34.81
CA PRO A 292 -1.56 -9.63 -35.79
C PRO A 292 -2.29 -8.92 -36.95
N PRO A 293 -1.70 -7.88 -37.57
CA PRO A 293 -2.29 -7.28 -38.77
C PRO A 293 -2.43 -8.37 -39.83
N ALA A 294 -3.64 -8.53 -40.39
CA ALA A 294 -3.94 -9.51 -41.42
C ALA A 294 -2.86 -9.47 -42.52
N PRO A 295 -2.40 -10.62 -43.04
CA PRO A 295 -1.47 -10.62 -44.16
C PRO A 295 -2.18 -9.93 -45.32
N THR A 296 -1.73 -8.72 -45.65
CA THR A 296 -2.08 -8.07 -46.91
C THR A 296 -1.62 -9.01 -48.00
N GLY A 297 -2.58 -9.78 -48.54
CA GLY A 297 -2.36 -10.65 -49.68
C GLY A 297 -1.81 -9.80 -50.81
N GLY A 298 -0.50 -9.91 -51.02
CA GLY A 298 0.16 -9.37 -52.19
C GLY A 298 -0.35 -10.14 -53.40
N THR A 299 -1.29 -9.51 -54.09
CA THR A 299 -1.74 -9.94 -55.41
C THR A 299 -0.51 -9.97 -56.33
N THR A 300 -0.11 -11.17 -56.72
CA THR A 300 0.75 -11.40 -57.87
C THR A 300 0.04 -10.91 -59.13
N SER A 301 0.66 -9.97 -59.84
CA SER A 301 0.55 -9.77 -61.29
C SER A 301 1.93 -9.39 -61.81
#